data_AF-A0A926A435-F1
#
_entry.id   AF-A0A926A435-F1
#
_cell.length_a   1.000
_cell.length_b   1.000
_cell.length_c   1.000
_cell.angle_alpha   90.00
_cell.angle_beta   90.00
_cell.angle_gamma   90.00
#
_symmetry.space_group_name_H-M   'P 1'
#
loop_
_entity.id
_entity.type
_entity.pdbx_description
1 polymer ?
#
loop_
_entity_poly.entity_id
_entity_poly.type
_entity_poly.pdbx_seq_one_letter_code
_entity_poly.pdbx_strand_id
1 'polypeptide(L)'
;AAPAPAAFAVTVAGAPCVDIPVCTVTATVTNVGGSPAGATVFVSGTPGLPQTSRALGPIDPGATRSAPFRFGNPTPSSPTGRTDTVAIPLRALVHSAALHGPDPSLVDRLDQRGIGPTQQQVLRDLGPPYQPIALRVLDLMTTHAPVTDRAVNDAGLAALDNAIAMDLLPELAAIEASGRLRNPEDLARRVTDVGVETGGAGDREDQIGIRRAVEHVAEILRNDPSAEIIYDGVHVDRATGGRYTTDVIDVANTTSYQVARVGRSSVTAAVLAAAAQFEGAGGPDERGARELAPPGFSRTTIVFLEPPSRYMSVSKEDLTRSLGRLPEMAEALCSPSGRPRTDELAIVNSRGIHRWSSAEFVDLTGARC
;
A
#
# COMPACT_ATOMS: atom_id res chain seq x y z
N ALA A 1 -18.18 25.49 -1.59
CA ALA A 1 -16.90 24.79 -1.32
C ALA A 1 -17.05 24.07 0.02
N ALA A 2 -16.61 22.82 0.12
CA ALA A 2 -16.51 22.18 1.43
C ALA A 2 -15.48 22.95 2.28
N PRO A 3 -15.68 23.10 3.61
CA PRO A 3 -14.68 23.73 4.46
C PRO A 3 -13.37 22.93 4.39
N ALA A 4 -12.23 23.62 4.38
CA ALA A 4 -10.92 22.98 4.41
C ALA A 4 -10.81 22.05 5.64
N PRO A 5 -10.06 20.93 5.55
CA PRO A 5 -9.86 20.05 6.69
C PRO A 5 -9.18 20.79 7.84
N ALA A 6 -9.26 20.21 9.04
CA ALA A 6 -8.50 20.71 10.18
C ALA A 6 -6.99 20.55 9.92
N ALA A 7 -6.19 21.49 10.42
CA ALA A 7 -4.74 21.47 10.30
C ALA A 7 -4.16 22.16 11.52
N PHE A 8 -3.05 21.67 12.07
CA PHE A 8 -2.52 22.18 13.34
C PHE A 8 -1.12 22.75 13.18
N ALA A 9 -0.93 23.97 13.66
CA ALA A 9 0.38 24.54 13.93
C ALA A 9 0.68 24.36 15.42
N VAL A 10 1.91 23.93 15.74
CA VAL A 10 2.35 23.74 17.12
C VAL A 10 3.64 24.48 17.39
N THR A 11 3.70 25.14 18.54
CA THR A 11 4.92 25.73 19.08
C THR A 11 5.11 25.23 20.51
N VAL A 12 6.37 25.12 20.93
CA VAL A 12 6.72 24.79 22.31
C VAL A 12 7.79 25.73 22.79
N ALA A 13 7.58 26.31 23.97
CA ALA A 13 8.51 27.23 24.59
C ALA A 13 8.52 27.02 26.11
N GLY A 14 9.68 27.26 26.73
CA GLY A 14 9.84 27.31 28.18
C GLY A 14 10.65 28.53 28.56
N ALA A 15 10.39 29.05 29.75
CA ALA A 15 11.30 29.99 30.37
C ALA A 15 12.55 29.24 30.86
N PRO A 16 13.73 29.90 30.92
CA PRO A 16 14.92 29.32 31.54
C PRO A 16 14.61 28.83 32.96
N CYS A 17 15.03 27.60 33.28
CA CYS A 17 14.85 27.01 34.60
C CYS A 17 16.00 27.36 35.53
N VAL A 18 15.96 28.56 36.10
CA VAL A 18 17.00 29.06 37.02
C VAL A 18 16.57 28.77 38.45
N ASP A 19 17.42 28.06 39.20
CA ASP A 19 17.26 27.79 40.65
C ASP A 19 15.92 27.15 41.07
N ILE A 20 15.24 26.48 40.15
CA ILE A 20 13.98 25.76 40.41
C ILE A 20 14.15 24.25 40.18
N PRO A 21 13.56 23.39 41.04
CA PRO A 21 13.68 21.94 40.90
C PRO A 21 12.84 21.37 39.74
N VAL A 22 11.80 22.10 39.32
CA VAL A 22 10.85 21.67 38.29
C VAL A 22 10.75 22.74 37.21
N CYS A 23 11.13 22.36 35.99
CA CYS A 23 10.92 23.12 34.78
C CYS A 23 9.46 23.04 34.32
N THR A 24 8.98 24.11 33.67
CA THR A 24 7.71 24.08 32.94
C THR A 24 7.91 24.58 31.52
N VAL A 25 7.46 23.78 30.54
CA VAL A 25 7.34 24.19 29.13
C VAL A 25 5.87 24.22 28.76
N THR A 26 5.49 25.09 27.85
CA THR A 26 4.12 25.20 27.35
C THR A 26 4.11 24.90 25.87
N ALA A 27 3.34 23.89 25.47
CA ALA A 27 3.02 23.68 24.07
C ALA A 27 1.72 24.43 23.74
N THR A 28 1.73 25.11 22.61
CA THR A 28 0.60 25.89 22.10
C THR A 28 0.22 25.35 20.73
N VAL A 29 -1.03 24.96 20.59
CA VAL A 29 -1.59 24.36 19.38
C VAL A 29 -2.67 25.28 18.83
N THR A 30 -2.53 25.65 17.57
CA THR A 30 -3.49 26.48 16.83
C THR A 30 -4.07 25.65 15.70
N ASN A 31 -5.40 25.61 15.60
CA ASN A 31 -6.03 25.04 14.41
C ASN A 31 -5.99 26.07 13.29
N VAL A 32 -5.10 25.85 12.32
CA VAL A 32 -4.94 26.68 11.12
C VAL A 32 -5.77 26.18 9.94
N GLY A 33 -6.54 25.11 10.12
CA GLY A 33 -7.44 24.54 9.13
C GLY A 33 -8.83 25.17 9.12
N GLY A 34 -9.72 24.62 8.28
CA GLY A 34 -11.07 25.15 8.05
C GLY A 34 -12.18 24.47 8.87
N SER A 35 -11.87 23.43 9.64
CA SER A 35 -12.85 22.62 10.38
C SER A 35 -12.39 22.34 11.82
N PRO A 36 -13.30 22.21 12.80
CA PRO A 36 -12.94 21.84 14.17
C PRO A 36 -12.45 20.38 14.24
N ALA A 37 -11.44 20.12 15.07
CA ALA A 37 -10.96 18.75 15.32
C ALA A 37 -10.35 18.60 16.72
N GLY A 38 -10.42 17.38 17.25
CA GLY A 38 -9.76 17.01 18.51
C GLY A 38 -8.24 16.97 18.34
N ALA A 39 -7.51 17.51 19.31
CA ALA A 39 -6.05 17.53 19.33
C ALA A 39 -5.48 16.93 20.62
N THR A 40 -4.42 16.15 20.47
CA THR A 40 -3.54 15.70 21.54
C THR A 40 -2.13 16.17 21.21
N VAL A 41 -1.49 16.91 22.13
CA VAL A 41 -0.13 17.39 21.94
C VAL A 41 0.85 16.50 22.70
N PHE A 42 1.95 16.12 22.05
CA PHE A 42 3.06 15.39 22.64
C PHE A 42 4.26 16.31 22.71
N VAL A 43 4.98 16.30 23.82
CA VAL A 43 6.19 17.10 24.02
C VAL A 43 7.30 16.20 24.53
N SER A 44 8.50 16.38 24.00
CA SER A 44 9.73 15.74 24.48
C SER A 44 10.89 16.74 24.48
N GLY A 45 11.92 16.44 25.25
CA GLY A 45 13.15 17.24 25.30
C GLY A 45 14.29 16.48 25.96
N THR A 46 15.48 16.61 25.40
CA THR A 46 16.68 15.93 25.89
C THR A 46 17.70 16.96 26.36
N PRO A 47 18.22 16.86 27.60
CA PRO A 47 17.88 15.88 28.63
C PRO A 47 16.59 16.20 29.41
N GLY A 48 15.98 15.17 30.00
CA GLY A 48 15.09 15.33 31.17
C GLY A 48 13.58 15.34 30.92
N LEU A 49 13.10 15.50 29.69
CA LEU A 49 11.67 15.46 29.38
C LEU A 49 11.34 14.27 28.47
N PRO A 50 10.95 13.10 29.02
CA PRO A 50 10.47 12.00 28.19
C PRO A 50 9.21 12.41 27.42
N GLN A 51 8.93 11.73 26.31
CA GLN A 51 7.75 12.03 25.51
C GLN A 51 6.48 11.88 26.34
N THR A 52 5.82 13.01 26.58
CA THR A 52 4.63 13.12 27.43
C THR A 52 3.51 13.74 26.61
N SER A 53 2.26 13.28 26.80
CA SER A 53 1.11 13.75 26.02
C SER A 53 0.07 14.46 26.88
N ARG A 54 -0.73 15.32 26.24
CA ARG A 54 -1.89 15.97 26.86
C ARG A 54 -2.99 16.18 25.83
N ALA A 55 -4.19 15.69 26.14
CA ALA A 55 -5.39 15.96 25.35
C ALA A 55 -5.80 17.43 25.52
N LEU A 56 -6.03 18.12 24.40
CA LEU A 56 -6.52 19.50 24.36
C LEU A 56 -8.02 19.55 24.05
N GLY A 57 -8.60 18.43 23.60
CA GLY A 57 -9.97 18.35 23.13
C GLY A 57 -10.15 19.02 21.76
N PRO A 58 -11.39 19.29 21.34
CA PRO A 58 -11.69 20.01 20.11
C PRO A 58 -11.12 21.44 20.11
N ILE A 59 -10.53 21.84 18.98
CA ILE A 59 -10.05 23.19 18.72
C ILE A 59 -10.74 23.70 17.45
N ASP A 60 -11.51 24.78 17.57
CA ASP A 60 -12.19 25.42 16.43
C ASP A 60 -11.19 26.08 15.46
N PRO A 61 -11.56 26.30 14.19
CA PRO A 61 -10.73 27.03 13.23
C PRO A 61 -10.27 28.39 13.76
N GLY A 62 -8.97 28.66 13.67
CA GLY A 62 -8.32 29.87 14.19
C GLY A 62 -8.15 29.91 15.71
N ALA A 63 -8.73 28.98 16.46
CA ALA A 63 -8.58 28.92 17.91
C ALA A 63 -7.25 28.30 18.34
N THR A 64 -6.80 28.69 19.52
CA THR A 64 -5.54 28.23 20.12
C THR A 64 -5.83 27.60 21.49
N ARG A 65 -5.16 26.48 21.80
CA ARG A 65 -5.13 25.85 23.12
C ARG A 65 -3.69 25.62 23.54
N SER A 66 -3.41 25.79 24.83
CA SER A 66 -2.08 25.55 25.39
C SER A 66 -2.12 24.53 26.52
N ALA A 67 -1.05 23.76 26.63
CA ALA A 67 -0.85 22.74 27.66
C ALA A 67 0.53 22.90 28.30
N PRO A 68 0.61 23.07 29.63
CA PRO A 68 1.88 23.02 30.34
C PRO A 68 2.33 21.57 30.57
N PHE A 69 3.64 21.35 30.45
CA PHE A 69 4.37 20.13 30.75
C PHE A 69 5.46 20.42 31.77
N ARG A 70 5.65 19.51 32.71
CA ARG A 70 6.60 19.67 33.82
C ARG A 70 7.62 18.54 33.80
N PHE A 71 8.88 18.87 34.10
CA PHE A 71 9.96 17.90 34.23
C PHE A 71 11.02 18.39 35.23
N GLY A 72 11.83 17.47 35.74
CA GLY A 72 12.90 17.80 36.68
C GLY A 72 13.98 18.66 36.01
N ASN A 73 14.51 19.64 36.72
CA ASN A 73 15.61 20.46 36.22
C ASN A 73 16.86 19.58 36.01
N PRO A 74 17.36 19.41 34.76
CA PRO A 74 18.47 18.50 34.48
C PRO A 74 19.84 19.10 34.80
N THR A 75 19.90 20.38 35.18
CA THR A 75 21.15 21.04 35.55
C THR A 75 21.75 20.36 36.79
N PRO A 76 23.02 19.90 36.73
CA PRO A 76 23.68 19.32 37.89
C PRO A 76 23.75 20.34 39.03
N SER A 77 23.51 19.89 40.27
CA SER A 77 23.80 20.68 41.46
C SER A 77 25.32 20.80 41.62
N SER A 78 25.90 21.92 41.16
CA SER A 78 27.34 22.14 41.23
C SER A 78 27.79 22.44 42.68
N PRO A 79 28.70 21.65 43.27
CA PRO A 79 29.26 21.93 44.60
C PRO A 79 30.18 23.17 44.62
N THR A 80 30.61 23.66 43.45
CA THR A 80 31.62 24.73 43.32
C THR A 80 31.03 26.10 42.95
N GLY A 81 29.70 26.23 42.94
CA GLY A 81 29.04 27.51 42.63
C GLY A 81 29.12 27.95 41.17
N ARG A 82 29.54 27.06 40.25
CA ARG A 82 29.45 27.29 38.80
C ARG A 82 28.05 26.93 38.30
N THR A 83 27.37 27.88 37.67
CA THR A 83 26.10 27.65 36.98
C THR A 83 26.39 27.01 35.62
N ASP A 84 26.21 25.69 35.51
CA ASP A 84 26.27 25.00 34.22
C ASP A 84 24.96 25.25 33.47
N THR A 85 25.02 25.82 32.27
CA THR A 85 23.83 25.99 31.41
C THR A 85 23.64 24.74 30.57
N VAL A 86 22.50 24.05 30.73
CA VAL A 86 22.14 22.88 29.94
C VAL A 86 21.12 23.30 28.88
N ALA A 87 21.47 23.18 27.60
CA ALA A 87 20.54 23.40 26.50
C ALA A 87 19.62 22.18 26.34
N ILE A 88 18.31 22.42 26.26
CA ILE A 88 17.28 21.38 26.10
C ILE A 88 16.53 21.65 24.80
N PRO A 89 16.91 21.02 23.67
CA PRO A 89 16.08 21.02 22.47
C PRO A 89 14.70 20.43 22.79
N LEU A 90 13.66 21.23 22.58
CA LEU A 90 12.27 20.83 22.76
C LEU A 90 11.66 20.45 21.41
N ARG A 91 10.88 19.37 21.39
CA ARG A 91 10.07 18.95 20.24
C ARG A 91 8.62 18.84 20.67
N ALA A 92 7.70 19.28 19.83
CA ALA A 92 6.28 19.11 20.03
C ALA A 92 5.61 18.62 18.75
N LEU A 93 4.68 17.67 18.88
CA LEU A 93 3.87 17.14 17.78
C LEU A 93 2.39 17.18 18.16
N VAL A 94 1.51 17.28 17.17
CA VAL A 94 0.06 17.23 17.37
C VAL A 94 -0.52 16.03 16.67
N HIS A 95 -1.30 15.24 17.41
CA HIS A 95 -2.11 14.16 16.89
C HIS A 95 -3.58 14.54 16.89
N SER A 96 -4.28 14.20 15.81
CA SER A 96 -5.73 14.22 15.76
C SER A 96 -6.22 12.88 15.24
N ALA A 97 -7.03 12.16 16.01
CA ALA A 97 -7.52 10.84 15.60
C ALA A 97 -8.33 10.90 14.28
N ALA A 98 -9.02 12.02 14.03
CA ALA A 98 -9.79 12.22 12.80
C ALA A 98 -8.91 12.42 11.56
N LEU A 99 -7.74 13.07 11.71
CA LEU A 99 -6.83 13.37 10.59
C LEU A 99 -5.77 12.27 10.41
N HIS A 100 -5.27 11.75 11.52
CA HIS A 100 -4.09 10.88 11.56
C HIS A 100 -4.43 9.41 11.86
N GLY A 101 -5.69 9.12 12.18
CA GLY A 101 -6.12 7.78 12.60
C GLY A 101 -5.85 7.48 14.08
N PRO A 102 -6.20 6.28 14.54
CA PRO A 102 -6.19 5.94 15.96
C PRO A 102 -4.80 5.77 16.57
N ASP A 103 -3.75 5.51 15.76
CA ASP A 103 -2.38 5.32 16.24
C ASP A 103 -1.63 6.66 16.32
N PRO A 104 -1.32 7.19 17.52
CA PRO A 104 -0.54 8.41 17.66
C PRO A 104 0.95 8.22 17.32
N SER A 105 1.49 7.00 17.38
CA SER A 105 2.91 6.74 17.14
C SER A 105 3.27 6.82 15.66
N LEU A 106 2.30 6.58 14.77
CA LEU A 106 2.44 6.72 13.33
C LEU A 106 2.85 8.13 12.90
N VAL A 107 2.27 9.16 13.52
CA VAL A 107 2.61 10.56 13.19
C VAL A 107 4.06 10.86 13.56
N ASP A 108 4.53 10.34 14.69
CA ASP A 108 5.92 10.50 15.09
C ASP A 108 6.89 9.78 14.15
N ARG A 109 6.58 8.54 13.73
CA ARG A 109 7.39 7.79 12.74
C ARG A 109 7.50 8.53 11.41
N LEU A 110 6.38 9.05 10.89
CA LEU A 110 6.37 9.80 9.63
C LEU A 110 7.05 11.17 9.77
N ASP A 111 6.86 11.89 10.89
CA ASP A 111 7.53 13.17 11.12
C ASP A 111 9.06 13.01 11.22
N GLN A 112 9.55 11.92 11.82
CA GLN A 112 10.98 11.58 11.83
C GLN A 112 11.56 11.35 10.43
N ARG A 113 10.72 10.95 9.46
CA ARG A 113 11.06 10.85 8.03
C ARG A 113 10.91 12.19 7.30
N GLY A 114 10.34 13.21 7.94
CA GLY A 114 9.95 14.47 7.32
C GLY A 114 8.69 14.35 6.47
N ILE A 115 7.83 13.36 6.75
CA ILE A 115 6.55 13.11 6.09
C ILE A 115 5.41 13.55 7.02
N GLY A 116 4.52 14.40 6.54
CA GLY A 116 3.35 14.89 7.26
C GLY A 116 2.51 15.89 6.44
N PRO A 117 1.25 16.12 6.84
CA PRO A 117 0.33 16.99 6.12
C PRO A 117 0.79 18.47 6.05
N THR A 118 1.69 18.89 6.94
CA THR A 118 2.27 20.24 6.89
C THR A 118 3.38 20.35 5.85
N GLN A 119 4.16 19.29 5.63
CA GLN A 119 5.29 19.27 4.70
C GLN A 119 4.86 18.91 3.27
N GLN A 120 3.92 18.00 3.09
CA GLN A 120 3.50 17.53 1.76
C GLN A 120 2.11 18.03 1.38
N GLN A 121 2.02 18.64 0.19
CA GLN A 121 0.76 19.14 -0.36
C GLN A 121 -0.27 18.02 -0.57
N VAL A 122 0.15 16.88 -1.13
CA VAL A 122 -0.72 15.71 -1.37
C VAL A 122 -1.45 15.24 -0.11
N LEU A 123 -0.77 15.23 1.05
CA LEU A 123 -1.37 14.84 2.33
C LEU A 123 -2.29 15.91 2.93
N ARG A 124 -2.04 17.19 2.59
CA ARG A 124 -2.83 18.32 3.05
C ARG A 124 -4.17 18.42 2.34
N ASP A 125 -4.18 18.10 1.06
CA ASP A 125 -5.36 18.17 0.21
C ASP A 125 -6.32 17.00 0.46
N LEU A 126 -5.79 15.89 0.99
CA LEU A 126 -6.60 14.81 1.54
C LEU A 126 -7.26 15.28 2.84
N GLY A 127 -8.57 15.47 2.80
CA GLY A 127 -9.38 15.59 4.02
C GLY A 127 -9.72 14.21 4.63
N PRO A 128 -10.32 14.18 5.83
CA PRO A 128 -11.06 13.00 6.29
C PRO A 128 -12.15 12.62 5.27
N PRO A 129 -12.34 11.31 4.95
CA PRO A 129 -11.83 10.12 5.64
C PRO A 129 -10.50 9.56 5.10
N TYR A 130 -9.91 10.15 4.06
CA TYR A 130 -8.79 9.56 3.32
C TYR A 130 -7.42 9.81 3.95
N GLN A 131 -7.25 10.93 4.66
CA GLN A 131 -5.97 11.30 5.25
C GLN A 131 -5.40 10.23 6.22
N PRO A 132 -6.19 9.62 7.14
CA PRO A 132 -5.69 8.52 7.96
C PRO A 132 -5.24 7.29 7.16
N ILE A 133 -5.93 6.99 6.06
CA ILE A 133 -5.59 5.86 5.18
C ILE A 133 -4.25 6.15 4.50
N ALA A 134 -4.11 7.32 3.88
CA ALA A 134 -2.91 7.72 3.19
C ALA A 134 -1.66 7.68 4.08
N LEU A 135 -1.77 8.14 5.33
CA LEU A 135 -0.64 8.09 6.27
C LEU A 135 -0.28 6.64 6.65
N ARG A 136 -1.25 5.74 6.87
CA ARG A 136 -0.95 4.32 7.15
C ARG A 136 -0.34 3.60 5.95
N VAL A 137 -0.83 3.88 4.75
CA VAL A 137 -0.27 3.34 3.51
C VAL A 137 1.17 3.83 3.31
N LEU A 138 1.47 5.11 3.58
CA LEU A 138 2.84 5.63 3.55
C LEU A 138 3.75 4.97 4.59
N ASP A 139 3.26 4.78 5.82
CA ASP A 139 4.01 4.09 6.87
C ASP A 139 4.32 2.65 6.43
N LEU A 140 3.33 1.92 5.89
CA LEU A 140 3.50 0.57 5.34
C LEU A 140 4.59 0.53 4.25
N MET A 141 4.56 1.48 3.30
CA MET A 141 5.51 1.56 2.19
C MET A 141 6.93 1.95 2.63
N THR A 142 7.10 2.66 3.74
CA THR A 142 8.39 3.28 4.11
C THR A 142 9.04 2.68 5.36
N THR A 143 8.29 1.96 6.20
CA THR A 143 8.76 1.53 7.53
C THR A 143 9.96 0.60 7.51
N HIS A 144 10.22 -0.09 6.40
CA HIS A 144 11.33 -1.04 6.25
C HIS A 144 12.70 -0.34 6.10
N ALA A 145 12.71 0.94 5.70
CA ALA A 145 13.93 1.70 5.44
C ALA A 145 14.31 2.60 6.63
N PRO A 146 15.60 2.97 6.79
CA PRO A 146 16.02 3.99 7.76
C PRO A 146 15.25 5.30 7.58
N VAL A 147 14.97 6.03 8.67
CA VAL A 147 14.20 7.29 8.60
C VAL A 147 14.84 8.36 7.72
N THR A 148 16.16 8.28 7.51
CA THR A 148 16.95 9.18 6.67
C THR A 148 16.99 8.79 5.19
N ASP A 149 16.42 7.65 4.80
CA ASP A 149 16.40 7.19 3.42
C ASP A 149 15.40 8.01 2.58
N ARG A 150 15.92 9.07 1.96
CA ARG A 150 15.11 9.97 1.14
C ARG A 150 14.53 9.29 -0.09
N ALA A 151 15.26 8.35 -0.70
CA ALA A 151 14.79 7.68 -1.91
C ALA A 151 13.53 6.85 -1.65
N VAL A 152 13.50 6.07 -0.55
CA VAL A 152 12.33 5.29 -0.16
C VAL A 152 11.16 6.19 0.25
N ASN A 153 11.43 7.25 1.01
CA ASN A 153 10.42 8.21 1.44
C ASN A 153 9.77 8.93 0.24
N ASP A 154 10.57 9.37 -0.74
CA ASP A 154 10.10 10.06 -1.94
C ASP A 154 9.34 9.09 -2.87
N ALA A 155 9.80 7.84 -2.99
CA ALA A 155 9.08 6.79 -3.74
C ALA A 155 7.72 6.48 -3.11
N GLY A 156 7.62 6.39 -1.78
CA GLY A 156 6.34 6.22 -1.08
C GLY A 156 5.37 7.38 -1.33
N LEU A 157 5.87 8.63 -1.35
CA LEU A 157 5.06 9.81 -1.65
C LEU A 157 4.58 9.82 -3.11
N ALA A 158 5.44 9.48 -4.07
CA ALA A 158 5.07 9.36 -5.47
C ALA A 158 4.02 8.25 -5.69
N ALA A 159 4.19 7.11 -5.03
CA ALA A 159 3.22 6.02 -5.04
C ALA A 159 1.86 6.47 -4.50
N LEU A 160 1.83 7.20 -3.37
CA LEU A 160 0.58 7.71 -2.82
C LEU A 160 -0.10 8.71 -3.77
N ASP A 161 0.65 9.65 -4.35
CA ASP A 161 0.11 10.62 -5.31
C ASP A 161 -0.53 9.91 -6.51
N ASN A 162 0.16 8.89 -7.04
CA ASN A 162 -0.36 8.07 -8.12
C ASN A 162 -1.59 7.25 -7.71
N ALA A 163 -1.61 6.70 -6.49
CA ALA A 163 -2.78 6.00 -5.97
C ALA A 163 -4.02 6.90 -5.88
N ILE A 164 -3.82 8.17 -5.50
CA ILE A 164 -4.91 9.16 -5.47
C ILE A 164 -5.38 9.47 -6.88
N ALA A 165 -4.46 9.71 -7.81
CA ALA A 165 -4.79 9.97 -9.21
C ALA A 165 -5.56 8.81 -9.88
N MET A 166 -5.36 7.59 -9.39
CA MET A 166 -5.97 6.36 -9.90
C MET A 166 -7.16 5.83 -9.08
N ASP A 167 -7.59 6.57 -8.06
CA ASP A 167 -8.67 6.20 -7.13
C ASP A 167 -8.42 4.85 -6.39
N LEU A 168 -7.17 4.52 -6.08
CA LEU A 168 -6.75 3.25 -5.45
C LEU A 168 -6.67 3.28 -3.92
N LEU A 169 -7.00 4.39 -3.26
CA LEU A 169 -6.96 4.47 -1.80
C LEU A 169 -7.82 3.40 -1.09
N PRO A 170 -9.03 3.03 -1.56
CA PRO A 170 -9.81 1.96 -0.94
C PRO A 170 -9.14 0.58 -1.00
N GLU A 171 -8.41 0.29 -2.08
CA GLU A 171 -7.65 -0.95 -2.27
C GLU A 171 -6.45 -0.97 -1.33
N LEU A 172 -5.68 0.11 -1.29
CA LEU A 172 -4.52 0.22 -0.41
C LEU A 172 -4.93 0.21 1.07
N ALA A 173 -6.09 0.78 1.41
CA ALA A 173 -6.65 0.68 2.75
C ALA A 173 -6.94 -0.78 3.15
N ALA A 174 -7.46 -1.59 2.23
CA ALA A 174 -7.72 -3.00 2.49
C ALA A 174 -6.43 -3.80 2.64
N ILE A 175 -5.42 -3.51 1.81
CA ILE A 175 -4.09 -4.12 1.88
C ILE A 175 -3.45 -3.79 3.24
N GLU A 176 -3.42 -2.52 3.62
CA GLU A 176 -2.84 -2.06 4.88
C GLU A 176 -3.57 -2.64 6.10
N ALA A 177 -4.90 -2.50 6.14
CA ALA A 177 -5.70 -2.98 7.27
C ALA A 177 -5.62 -4.50 7.46
N SER A 178 -5.27 -5.25 6.41
CA SER A 178 -5.12 -6.70 6.51
C SER A 178 -3.91 -7.13 7.36
N GLY A 179 -2.83 -6.34 7.36
CA GLY A 179 -1.53 -6.73 7.93
C GLY A 179 -0.91 -8.00 7.32
N ARG A 180 -1.39 -8.47 6.17
CA ARG A 180 -1.09 -9.80 5.59
C ARG A 180 -0.32 -9.74 4.26
N LEU A 181 0.17 -8.56 3.88
CA LEU A 181 1.14 -8.39 2.80
C LEU A 181 2.55 -8.72 3.33
N ARG A 182 3.24 -9.68 2.71
CA ARG A 182 4.55 -10.17 3.17
C ARG A 182 5.75 -9.36 2.67
N ASN A 183 5.57 -8.57 1.63
CA ASN A 183 6.59 -7.71 1.01
C ASN A 183 6.10 -6.26 0.87
N PRO A 184 5.73 -5.58 1.97
CA PRO A 184 5.21 -4.21 1.92
C PRO A 184 6.19 -3.21 1.29
N GLU A 185 7.50 -3.49 1.32
CA GLU A 185 8.54 -2.70 0.67
C GLU A 185 8.38 -2.58 -0.85
N ASP A 186 7.81 -3.59 -1.51
CA ASP A 186 7.58 -3.58 -2.96
C ASP A 186 6.37 -2.72 -3.35
N LEU A 187 5.48 -2.43 -2.41
CA LEU A 187 4.18 -1.80 -2.69
C LEU A 187 4.32 -0.42 -3.33
N ALA A 188 5.28 0.40 -2.88
CA ALA A 188 5.49 1.74 -3.43
C ALA A 188 5.81 1.70 -4.94
N ARG A 189 6.70 0.80 -5.35
CA ARG A 189 7.05 0.60 -6.77
C ARG A 189 5.81 0.21 -7.57
N ARG A 190 5.09 -0.81 -7.13
CA ARG A 190 3.91 -1.32 -7.86
C ARG A 190 2.80 -0.30 -8.00
N VAL A 191 2.57 0.48 -6.95
CA VAL A 191 1.56 1.54 -7.00
C VAL A 191 2.04 2.69 -7.89
N THR A 192 3.32 3.04 -7.90
CA THR A 192 3.88 4.06 -8.81
C THR A 192 3.74 3.64 -10.27
N ASP A 193 3.95 2.36 -10.57
CA ASP A 193 3.86 1.82 -11.93
C ASP A 193 2.42 1.79 -12.46
N VAL A 194 1.39 2.05 -11.62
CA VAL A 194 0.00 2.14 -12.09
C VAL A 194 -0.18 3.33 -13.03
N GLY A 195 -0.21 3.07 -14.33
CA GLY A 195 -0.50 4.07 -15.38
C GLY A 195 0.60 5.08 -15.68
N VAL A 196 1.81 4.94 -15.12
CA VAL A 196 3.01 5.63 -15.61
C VAL A 196 3.57 4.84 -16.78
N GLU A 197 3.01 5.02 -17.98
CA GLU A 197 3.72 4.78 -19.26
C GLU A 197 3.18 5.70 -20.37
N THR A 198 3.64 6.95 -20.32
CA THR A 198 3.60 7.86 -21.45
C THR A 198 4.63 7.41 -22.50
N GLY A 199 4.17 6.90 -23.66
CA GLY A 199 4.92 7.08 -24.91
C GLY A 199 5.16 5.85 -25.80
N GLY A 200 4.11 5.18 -26.25
CA GLY A 200 4.17 4.30 -27.40
C GLY A 200 2.77 3.86 -27.81
N ALA A 201 2.39 4.02 -29.08
CA ALA A 201 1.05 3.68 -29.57
C ALA A 201 0.77 2.16 -29.63
N GLY A 202 1.58 1.32 -28.97
CA GLY A 202 1.48 -0.13 -28.95
C GLY A 202 0.88 -0.72 -27.67
N ASP A 203 1.36 -0.33 -26.48
CA ASP A 203 1.24 -1.20 -25.29
C ASP A 203 0.45 -0.55 -24.14
N ARG A 204 -0.80 -0.17 -24.40
CA ARG A 204 -1.74 0.32 -23.36
C ARG A 204 -2.36 -0.79 -22.50
N GLU A 205 -2.06 -2.05 -22.79
CA GLU A 205 -2.79 -3.18 -22.20
C GLU A 205 -2.17 -3.67 -20.90
N ASP A 206 -0.84 -3.63 -20.76
CA ASP A 206 -0.12 -3.99 -19.53
C ASP A 206 -0.39 -2.99 -18.38
N GLN A 207 -0.68 -1.72 -18.72
CA GLN A 207 -0.90 -0.59 -17.80
C GLN A 207 -2.06 -0.79 -16.81
N ILE A 208 -3.08 -1.55 -17.20
CA ILE A 208 -4.23 -1.86 -16.35
C ILE A 208 -4.09 -3.25 -15.71
N GLY A 209 -3.17 -4.10 -16.21
CA GLY A 209 -2.79 -5.33 -15.53
C GLY A 209 -2.34 -5.07 -14.09
N ILE A 210 -1.43 -4.10 -13.89
CA ILE A 210 -0.94 -3.72 -12.55
C ILE A 210 -2.08 -3.21 -11.66
N ARG A 211 -2.93 -2.31 -12.18
CA ARG A 211 -4.12 -1.83 -11.45
C ARG A 211 -5.02 -2.99 -11.01
N ARG A 212 -5.31 -3.92 -11.92
CA ARG A 212 -6.16 -5.08 -11.65
C ARG A 212 -5.51 -6.04 -10.67
N ALA A 213 -4.19 -6.17 -10.68
CA ALA A 213 -3.48 -6.93 -9.67
C ALA A 213 -3.64 -6.31 -8.27
N VAL A 214 -3.48 -4.98 -8.12
CA VAL A 214 -3.74 -4.28 -6.83
C VAL A 214 -5.19 -4.49 -6.36
N GLU A 215 -6.16 -4.31 -7.26
CA GLU A 215 -7.58 -4.53 -6.96
C GLU A 215 -7.86 -5.99 -6.54
N HIS A 216 -7.23 -6.95 -7.21
CA HIS A 216 -7.38 -8.37 -6.90
C HIS A 216 -6.73 -8.75 -5.56
N VAL A 217 -5.53 -8.23 -5.26
CA VAL A 217 -4.88 -8.40 -3.94
C VAL A 217 -5.79 -7.87 -2.84
N ALA A 218 -6.34 -6.67 -3.02
CA ALA A 218 -7.28 -6.08 -2.07
C ALA A 218 -8.56 -6.93 -1.93
N GLU A 219 -9.09 -7.49 -3.03
CA GLU A 219 -10.25 -8.39 -3.01
C GLU A 219 -9.98 -9.66 -2.19
N ILE A 220 -8.85 -10.34 -2.43
CA ILE A 220 -8.46 -11.54 -1.66
C ILE A 220 -8.39 -11.19 -0.17
N LEU A 221 -7.70 -10.11 0.17
CA LEU A 221 -7.52 -9.70 1.57
C LEU A 221 -8.83 -9.26 2.25
N ARG A 222 -9.82 -8.76 1.51
CA ARG A 222 -11.15 -8.45 2.07
C ARG A 222 -11.97 -9.73 2.34
N ASN A 223 -11.89 -10.70 1.45
CA ASN A 223 -12.82 -11.84 1.43
C ASN A 223 -12.27 -13.06 2.15
N ASP A 224 -10.95 -13.23 2.21
CA ASP A 224 -10.30 -14.34 2.88
C ASP A 224 -9.48 -13.79 4.07
N PRO A 225 -9.87 -14.08 5.33
CA PRO A 225 -9.13 -13.65 6.51
C PRO A 225 -7.84 -14.44 6.75
N SER A 226 -7.66 -15.58 6.09
CA SER A 226 -6.48 -16.45 6.24
C SER A 226 -5.38 -16.20 5.20
N ALA A 227 -5.73 -15.56 4.08
CA ALA A 227 -4.78 -15.27 3.00
C ALA A 227 -3.52 -14.53 3.49
N GLU A 228 -2.36 -14.93 2.99
CA GLU A 228 -1.08 -14.24 3.18
C GLU A 228 -0.46 -13.97 1.82
N ILE A 229 -0.36 -12.69 1.45
CA ILE A 229 -0.06 -12.30 0.07
C ILE A 229 1.40 -11.87 -0.08
N ILE A 230 2.06 -12.38 -1.11
CA ILE A 230 3.23 -11.75 -1.73
C ILE A 230 2.74 -11.11 -3.03
N TYR A 231 2.88 -9.79 -3.17
CA TYR A 231 2.45 -9.06 -4.36
C TYR A 231 3.67 -8.72 -5.22
N ASP A 232 3.78 -9.36 -6.39
CA ASP A 232 4.87 -9.24 -7.36
C ASP A 232 6.28 -9.22 -6.71
N GLY A 233 6.39 -10.10 -5.71
CA GLY A 233 7.58 -10.37 -4.91
C GLY A 233 8.15 -11.75 -5.19
N VAL A 234 9.08 -12.17 -4.35
CA VAL A 234 9.74 -13.47 -4.48
C VAL A 234 9.31 -14.41 -3.37
N HIS A 235 8.71 -15.54 -3.75
CA HIS A 235 8.56 -16.67 -2.86
C HIS A 235 9.83 -17.52 -2.86
N VAL A 236 10.36 -17.83 -1.68
CA VAL A 236 11.53 -18.70 -1.52
C VAL A 236 11.08 -20.02 -0.90
N ASP A 237 11.21 -21.10 -1.65
CA ASP A 237 11.01 -22.45 -1.14
C ASP A 237 12.18 -22.79 -0.19
N ARG A 238 11.85 -23.02 1.08
CA ARG A 238 12.85 -23.29 2.13
C ARG A 238 13.54 -24.64 1.99
N ALA A 239 12.89 -25.63 1.36
CA ALA A 239 13.43 -26.96 1.20
C ALA A 239 14.42 -27.04 0.03
N THR A 240 14.10 -26.35 -1.07
CA THR A 240 14.92 -26.41 -2.29
C THR A 240 15.81 -25.18 -2.51
N GLY A 241 15.54 -24.08 -1.81
CA GLY A 241 16.14 -22.77 -2.09
C GLY A 241 15.62 -22.12 -3.38
N GLY A 242 14.63 -22.73 -4.04
CA GLY A 242 14.04 -22.23 -5.27
C GLY A 242 13.37 -20.87 -5.06
N ARG A 243 13.53 -19.98 -6.05
CA ARG A 243 12.98 -18.61 -6.04
C ARG A 243 11.97 -18.48 -7.16
N TYR A 244 10.76 -18.09 -6.80
CA TYR A 244 9.59 -18.10 -7.67
C TYR A 244 8.88 -16.75 -7.59
N THR A 245 8.37 -16.28 -8.73
CA THR A 245 7.59 -15.03 -8.80
C THR A 245 6.42 -15.19 -9.76
N THR A 246 5.30 -14.56 -9.40
CA THR A 246 4.08 -14.37 -10.17
C THR A 246 3.47 -13.03 -9.73
N ASP A 247 2.46 -12.52 -10.43
CA ASP A 247 1.82 -11.26 -10.04
C ASP A 247 1.32 -11.28 -8.59
N VAL A 248 0.67 -12.37 -8.17
CA VAL A 248 0.22 -12.55 -6.78
C VAL A 248 0.47 -13.98 -6.33
N ILE A 249 1.00 -14.16 -5.11
CA ILE A 249 1.12 -15.47 -4.45
C ILE A 249 0.40 -15.40 -3.12
N ASP A 250 -0.66 -16.21 -2.97
CA ASP A 250 -1.28 -16.49 -1.68
C ASP A 250 -0.60 -17.71 -1.04
N VAL A 251 0.27 -17.41 -0.09
CA VAL A 251 1.11 -18.39 0.59
C VAL A 251 0.30 -19.29 1.50
N ALA A 252 -0.76 -18.76 2.14
CA ALA A 252 -1.57 -19.53 3.08
C ALA A 252 -2.43 -20.56 2.35
N ASN A 253 -3.03 -20.17 1.22
CA ASN A 253 -3.87 -21.04 0.40
C ASN A 253 -3.13 -21.78 -0.70
N THR A 254 -1.80 -21.66 -0.77
CA THR A 254 -0.95 -22.30 -1.80
C THR A 254 -1.45 -22.04 -3.22
N THR A 255 -1.74 -20.78 -3.54
CA THR A 255 -2.27 -20.39 -4.86
C THR A 255 -1.44 -19.27 -5.46
N SER A 256 -1.11 -19.40 -6.74
CA SER A 256 -0.40 -18.37 -7.51
C SER A 256 -1.32 -17.84 -8.61
N TYR A 257 -1.32 -16.53 -8.77
CA TYR A 257 -2.15 -15.84 -9.75
C TYR A 257 -1.28 -15.10 -10.76
N GLN A 258 -1.69 -15.17 -12.03
CA GLN A 258 -1.24 -14.25 -13.08
C GLN A 258 -2.45 -13.45 -13.57
N VAL A 259 -2.31 -12.14 -13.58
CA VAL A 259 -3.40 -11.18 -13.77
C VAL A 259 -3.19 -10.42 -15.07
N ALA A 260 -3.98 -10.78 -16.07
CA ALA A 260 -3.97 -10.09 -17.36
C ALA A 260 -5.22 -9.21 -17.53
N ARG A 261 -5.11 -8.22 -18.42
CA ARG A 261 -6.23 -7.37 -18.82
C ARG A 261 -6.38 -7.36 -20.34
N VAL A 262 -7.61 -7.39 -20.81
CA VAL A 262 -7.94 -7.41 -22.24
C VAL A 262 -8.94 -6.30 -22.56
N GLY A 263 -8.45 -5.30 -23.29
CA GLY A 263 -9.27 -4.23 -23.87
C GLY A 263 -9.65 -4.54 -25.31
N ARG A 264 -8.71 -4.31 -26.24
CA ARG A 264 -8.94 -4.55 -27.68
C ARG A 264 -8.26 -5.82 -28.20
N SER A 265 -7.27 -6.33 -27.47
CA SER A 265 -6.52 -7.51 -27.85
C SER A 265 -7.31 -8.82 -27.73
N SER A 266 -6.61 -9.88 -28.13
CA SER A 266 -7.14 -11.23 -28.05
C SER A 266 -7.09 -11.76 -26.62
N VAL A 267 -8.25 -12.21 -26.14
CA VAL A 267 -8.36 -12.98 -24.89
C VAL A 267 -7.43 -14.20 -24.92
N THR A 268 -7.33 -14.90 -26.05
CA THR A 268 -6.44 -16.07 -26.15
C THR A 268 -4.97 -15.71 -25.99
N ALA A 269 -4.53 -14.57 -26.51
CA ALA A 269 -3.14 -14.12 -26.38
C ALA A 269 -2.82 -13.76 -24.93
N ALA A 270 -3.73 -13.06 -24.24
CA ALA A 270 -3.58 -12.75 -22.83
C ALA A 270 -3.56 -14.00 -21.94
N VAL A 271 -4.45 -14.96 -22.19
CA VAL A 271 -4.44 -16.25 -21.48
C VAL A 271 -3.13 -17.00 -21.75
N LEU A 272 -2.68 -17.07 -23.00
CA LEU A 272 -1.43 -17.75 -23.36
C LEU A 272 -0.23 -17.11 -22.67
N ALA A 273 -0.12 -15.79 -22.70
CA ALA A 273 0.97 -15.06 -22.05
C ALA A 273 1.00 -15.33 -20.54
N ALA A 274 -0.12 -15.12 -19.85
CA ALA A 274 -0.24 -15.34 -18.41
C ALA A 274 -0.01 -16.81 -18.02
N ALA A 275 -0.52 -17.77 -18.81
CA ALA A 275 -0.31 -19.19 -18.53
C ALA A 275 1.14 -19.63 -18.83
N ALA A 276 1.80 -19.06 -19.84
CA ALA A 276 3.20 -19.34 -20.14
C ALA A 276 4.16 -18.81 -19.06
N GLN A 277 3.81 -17.72 -18.39
CA GLN A 277 4.55 -17.24 -17.21
C GLN A 277 4.54 -18.27 -16.07
N PHE A 278 3.51 -19.13 -15.93
CA PHE A 278 3.58 -20.22 -14.95
C PHE A 278 4.54 -21.35 -15.33
N GLU A 279 5.13 -21.32 -16.53
CA GLU A 279 6.06 -22.32 -17.04
C GLU A 279 7.50 -21.79 -17.23
N GLY A 280 7.82 -20.56 -16.81
CA GLY A 280 9.18 -20.02 -16.92
C GLY A 280 9.45 -19.18 -18.17
N ALA A 281 8.42 -18.75 -18.91
CA ALA A 281 8.60 -18.07 -20.20
C ALA A 281 9.43 -16.77 -20.12
N GLY A 282 9.33 -15.99 -19.04
CA GLY A 282 10.13 -14.77 -18.85
C GLY A 282 11.56 -15.00 -18.36
N GLY A 283 11.93 -16.23 -17.98
CA GLY A 283 13.23 -16.51 -17.39
C GLY A 283 13.39 -15.96 -15.96
N PRO A 284 14.63 -15.90 -15.42
CA PRO A 284 14.89 -15.31 -14.12
C PRO A 284 14.89 -13.77 -14.18
N ASP A 285 14.22 -13.13 -13.22
CA ASP A 285 14.25 -11.68 -13.03
C ASP A 285 15.59 -11.20 -12.42
N GLU A 286 15.72 -9.89 -12.23
CA GLU A 286 16.91 -9.27 -11.60
C GLU A 286 17.18 -9.77 -10.17
N ARG A 287 16.16 -10.31 -9.50
CA ARG A 287 16.22 -10.91 -8.17
C ARG A 287 16.56 -12.40 -8.23
N GLY A 288 16.84 -12.94 -9.43
CA GLY A 288 17.10 -14.35 -9.70
C GLY A 288 15.90 -15.27 -9.48
N ALA A 289 14.69 -14.71 -9.35
CA ALA A 289 13.47 -15.47 -9.22
C ALA A 289 12.95 -15.85 -10.60
N ARG A 290 12.57 -17.12 -10.77
CA ARG A 290 11.96 -17.57 -12.02
C ARG A 290 10.49 -17.18 -12.00
N GLU A 291 10.04 -16.60 -13.10
CA GLU A 291 8.62 -16.40 -13.34
C GLU A 291 7.96 -17.77 -13.52
N LEU A 292 7.45 -18.34 -12.42
CA LEU A 292 6.98 -19.72 -12.31
C LEU A 292 6.19 -19.82 -11.01
N ALA A 293 5.09 -20.59 -11.01
CA ALA A 293 4.42 -20.91 -9.75
C ALA A 293 5.33 -21.77 -8.85
N PRO A 294 5.37 -21.51 -7.52
CA PRO A 294 6.09 -22.38 -6.60
C PRO A 294 5.56 -23.83 -6.65
N PRO A 295 6.42 -24.84 -6.46
CA PRO A 295 5.99 -26.24 -6.44
C PRO A 295 4.86 -26.50 -5.43
N GLY A 296 3.82 -27.22 -5.86
CA GLY A 296 2.67 -27.54 -5.04
C GLY A 296 1.61 -26.44 -4.92
N PHE A 297 1.84 -25.26 -5.53
CA PHE A 297 0.83 -24.21 -5.60
C PHE A 297 -0.09 -24.44 -6.79
N SER A 298 -1.38 -24.15 -6.61
CA SER A 298 -2.33 -24.08 -7.72
C SER A 298 -2.03 -22.84 -8.58
N ARG A 299 -2.22 -22.97 -9.90
CA ARG A 299 -1.99 -21.91 -10.89
C ARG A 299 -3.34 -21.36 -11.34
N THR A 300 -3.57 -20.08 -11.14
CA THR A 300 -4.81 -19.41 -11.54
C THR A 300 -4.51 -18.26 -12.50
N THR A 301 -5.00 -18.36 -13.73
CA THR A 301 -4.93 -17.26 -14.70
C THR A 301 -6.19 -16.43 -14.60
N ILE A 302 -6.07 -15.15 -14.29
CA ILE A 302 -7.20 -14.22 -14.22
C ILE A 302 -7.10 -13.22 -15.36
N VAL A 303 -8.17 -13.10 -16.15
CA VAL A 303 -8.25 -12.15 -17.26
C VAL A 303 -9.40 -11.19 -17.03
N PHE A 304 -9.06 -9.92 -16.81
CA PHE A 304 -10.04 -8.84 -16.72
C PHE A 304 -10.37 -8.31 -18.10
N LEU A 305 -11.62 -8.51 -18.53
CA LEU A 305 -12.16 -7.91 -19.74
C LEU A 305 -12.59 -6.49 -19.44
N GLU A 306 -12.17 -5.54 -20.27
CA GLU A 306 -12.54 -4.15 -20.12
C GLU A 306 -13.05 -3.56 -21.42
N PRO A 307 -13.85 -2.47 -21.39
CA PRO A 307 -14.22 -1.76 -22.60
C PRO A 307 -12.97 -1.36 -23.41
N PRO A 308 -12.97 -1.58 -24.74
CA PRO A 308 -14.10 -1.98 -25.58
C PRO A 308 -14.14 -3.48 -25.95
N SER A 309 -13.68 -4.39 -25.08
CA SER A 309 -13.69 -5.83 -25.35
C SER A 309 -15.07 -6.33 -25.76
N ARG A 310 -15.12 -7.07 -26.88
CA ARG A 310 -16.38 -7.67 -27.38
C ARG A 310 -17.00 -8.67 -26.42
N TYR A 311 -16.22 -9.14 -25.45
CA TYR A 311 -16.63 -10.12 -24.45
C TYR A 311 -17.10 -9.48 -23.13
N MET A 312 -17.12 -8.14 -23.04
CA MET A 312 -17.38 -7.41 -21.79
C MET A 312 -18.72 -7.77 -21.14
N SER A 313 -19.75 -8.09 -21.92
CA SER A 313 -21.10 -8.36 -21.40
C SER A 313 -21.63 -9.77 -21.71
N VAL A 314 -20.73 -10.66 -22.12
CA VAL A 314 -21.03 -12.03 -22.55
C VAL A 314 -21.17 -12.96 -21.33
N SER A 315 -22.12 -13.91 -21.37
CA SER A 315 -22.31 -14.89 -20.30
C SER A 315 -21.23 -15.98 -20.30
N LYS A 316 -21.17 -16.82 -19.25
CA LYS A 316 -20.27 -17.97 -19.20
C LYS A 316 -20.49 -18.91 -20.38
N GLU A 317 -21.74 -19.27 -20.68
CA GLU A 317 -22.08 -20.22 -21.75
C GLU A 317 -21.66 -19.70 -23.13
N ASP A 318 -21.89 -18.41 -23.38
CA ASP A 318 -21.52 -17.77 -24.63
C ASP A 318 -20.00 -17.56 -24.74
N LEU A 319 -19.31 -17.29 -23.62
CA LEU A 319 -17.85 -17.28 -23.55
C LEU A 319 -17.29 -18.66 -23.87
N THR A 320 -17.79 -19.72 -23.24
CA THR A 320 -17.36 -21.11 -23.51
C THR A 320 -17.52 -21.44 -24.98
N ARG A 321 -18.69 -21.14 -25.58
CA ARG A 321 -18.93 -21.39 -27.00
C ARG A 321 -18.02 -20.57 -27.91
N SER A 322 -17.74 -19.31 -27.55
CA SER A 322 -16.95 -18.40 -28.38
C SER A 322 -15.46 -18.72 -28.31
N LEU A 323 -14.94 -19.00 -27.12
CA LEU A 323 -13.53 -19.31 -26.88
C LEU A 323 -13.19 -20.72 -27.37
N GLY A 324 -14.11 -21.69 -27.25
CA GLY A 324 -13.90 -23.04 -27.77
C GLY A 324 -13.90 -23.18 -29.29
N ARG A 325 -14.29 -22.13 -30.01
CA ARG A 325 -14.11 -22.05 -31.48
C ARG A 325 -12.73 -21.53 -31.87
N LEU A 326 -11.93 -21.06 -30.91
CA LEU A 326 -10.59 -20.52 -31.15
C LEU A 326 -9.58 -21.64 -30.88
N PRO A 327 -8.95 -22.22 -31.91
CA PRO A 327 -7.95 -23.28 -31.71
C PRO A 327 -6.78 -22.81 -30.81
N GLU A 328 -6.46 -21.52 -30.84
CA GLU A 328 -5.42 -20.91 -30.01
C GLU A 328 -5.73 -21.00 -28.51
N MET A 329 -7.00 -21.18 -28.11
CA MET A 329 -7.34 -21.37 -26.70
C MET A 329 -6.85 -22.73 -26.17
N ALA A 330 -6.85 -23.77 -27.02
CA ALA A 330 -6.26 -25.06 -26.64
C ALA A 330 -4.75 -24.92 -26.41
N GLU A 331 -4.05 -24.17 -27.27
CA GLU A 331 -2.62 -23.88 -27.12
C GLU A 331 -2.31 -23.01 -25.89
N ALA A 332 -3.22 -22.08 -25.56
CA ALA A 332 -3.13 -21.21 -24.40
C ALA A 332 -3.30 -21.94 -23.06
N LEU A 333 -4.12 -22.99 -23.03
CA LEU A 333 -4.45 -23.72 -21.79
C LEU A 333 -3.72 -25.06 -21.65
N CYS A 334 -3.35 -25.71 -22.76
CA CYS A 334 -2.60 -26.96 -22.76
C CYS A 334 -1.16 -26.73 -23.23
N SER A 335 -0.19 -27.31 -22.53
CA SER A 335 1.20 -27.36 -22.98
C SER A 335 1.34 -28.33 -24.17
N PRO A 336 2.44 -28.26 -24.95
CA PRO A 336 2.67 -29.21 -26.05
C PRO A 336 2.73 -30.68 -25.62
N SER A 337 2.98 -30.92 -24.32
CA SER A 337 2.96 -32.26 -23.72
C SER A 337 1.55 -32.76 -23.35
N GLY A 338 0.51 -31.96 -23.64
CA GLY A 338 -0.87 -32.27 -23.32
C GLY A 338 -1.18 -32.18 -21.82
N ARG A 339 -0.51 -31.27 -21.09
CA ARG A 339 -0.81 -30.99 -19.67
C ARG A 339 -1.38 -29.58 -19.50
N PRO A 340 -2.27 -29.32 -18.54
CA PRO A 340 -2.75 -27.97 -18.26
C PRO A 340 -1.59 -27.01 -17.88
N ARG A 341 -1.51 -25.86 -18.55
CA ARG A 341 -0.58 -24.75 -18.25
C ARG A 341 -0.99 -23.97 -17.00
N THR A 342 -2.29 -23.97 -16.72
CA THR A 342 -2.92 -23.37 -15.54
C THR A 342 -3.95 -24.35 -14.98
N ASP A 343 -4.27 -24.26 -13.69
CA ASP A 343 -5.22 -25.15 -13.02
C ASP A 343 -6.63 -24.56 -12.99
N GLU A 344 -6.74 -23.23 -13.01
CA GLU A 344 -7.98 -22.47 -13.17
C GLU A 344 -7.79 -21.29 -14.13
N LEU A 345 -8.77 -21.11 -15.03
CA LEU A 345 -8.95 -19.88 -15.79
C LEU A 345 -10.16 -19.12 -15.24
N ALA A 346 -9.95 -17.88 -14.80
CA ALA A 346 -11.01 -16.96 -14.44
C ALA A 346 -11.06 -15.80 -15.43
N ILE A 347 -12.22 -15.55 -16.03
CA ILE A 347 -12.47 -14.36 -16.87
C ILE A 347 -13.46 -13.46 -16.13
N VAL A 348 -13.05 -12.22 -15.88
CA VAL A 348 -13.85 -11.21 -15.18
C VAL A 348 -14.40 -10.23 -16.20
N ASN A 349 -15.71 -10.00 -16.19
CA ASN A 349 -16.37 -9.02 -17.07
C ASN A 349 -17.57 -8.36 -16.39
N SER A 350 -18.38 -7.59 -17.13
CA SER A 350 -19.53 -6.87 -16.57
C SER A 350 -20.66 -7.79 -16.04
N ARG A 351 -20.59 -9.11 -16.29
CA ARG A 351 -21.55 -10.11 -15.81
C ARG A 351 -21.06 -10.86 -14.57
N GLY A 352 -19.81 -10.66 -14.16
CA GLY A 352 -19.19 -11.32 -13.01
C GLY A 352 -17.92 -12.08 -13.36
N ILE A 353 -17.56 -13.04 -12.51
CA ILE A 353 -16.38 -13.88 -12.65
C ILE A 353 -16.80 -15.25 -13.19
N HIS A 354 -16.26 -15.63 -14.34
CA HIS A 354 -16.51 -16.91 -15.00
C HIS A 354 -15.29 -17.80 -14.86
N ARG A 355 -15.44 -18.97 -14.23
CA ARG A 355 -14.32 -19.88 -13.92
C ARG A 355 -14.41 -21.19 -14.71
N TRP A 356 -13.27 -21.69 -15.15
CA TRP A 356 -13.09 -23.03 -15.70
C TRP A 356 -11.90 -23.68 -15.00
N SER A 357 -12.13 -24.83 -14.39
CA SER A 357 -11.07 -25.69 -13.89
C SER A 357 -10.39 -26.45 -15.04
N SER A 358 -9.18 -26.97 -14.79
CA SER A 358 -8.46 -27.78 -15.77
C SER A 358 -9.24 -28.99 -16.29
N ALA A 359 -10.11 -29.58 -15.46
CA ALA A 359 -11.02 -30.66 -15.87
C ALA A 359 -12.09 -30.21 -16.88
N GLU A 360 -12.49 -28.94 -16.84
CA GLU A 360 -13.47 -28.32 -17.74
C GLU A 360 -12.80 -27.74 -19.01
N PHE A 361 -11.48 -27.76 -19.13
CA PHE A 361 -10.79 -27.24 -20.33
C PHE A 361 -11.12 -28.05 -21.59
N VAL A 362 -11.44 -29.33 -21.46
CA VAL A 362 -11.92 -30.13 -22.58
C VAL A 362 -13.27 -29.63 -23.08
N ASP A 363 -14.15 -29.21 -22.18
CA ASP A 363 -15.45 -28.62 -22.54
C ASP A 363 -15.26 -27.22 -23.14
N LEU A 364 -14.24 -26.50 -22.68
CA LEU A 364 -13.89 -25.17 -23.18
C LEU A 364 -13.22 -25.20 -24.55
N THR A 365 -12.32 -26.15 -24.82
CA THR A 365 -11.43 -26.12 -25.99
C THR A 365 -11.67 -27.26 -26.97
N GLY A 366 -12.42 -28.29 -26.58
CA GLY A 366 -12.53 -29.55 -27.31
C GLY A 366 -11.25 -30.41 -27.31
N ALA A 367 -10.15 -29.90 -26.75
CA ALA A 367 -8.88 -30.59 -26.64
C ALA A 367 -8.70 -31.15 -25.22
N ARG A 368 -8.15 -32.36 -25.12
CA ARG A 368 -7.70 -32.90 -23.84
C ARG A 368 -6.29 -32.39 -23.57
N CYS A 369 -6.16 -31.57 -22.52
CA CYS A 369 -5.00 -31.68 -21.65
C CYS A 369 -5.22 -32.87 -20.66
#